data_AF-A0A2S2PWH1-F1
#
_entry.id   AF-A0A2S2PWH1-F1
#
_cell.length_a   1.000
_cell.length_b   1.000
_cell.length_c   1.000
_cell.angle_alpha   90.00
_cell.angle_beta   90.00
_cell.angle_gamma   90.00
#
_symmetry.space_group_name_H-M   'P 1'
#
loop_
_entity.id
_entity.type
_entity.pdbx_description
1 polymer ?
#
loop_
_entity_poly.entity_id
_entity_poly.type
_entity_poly.pdbx_seq_one_letter_code
_entity_poly.pdbx_strand_id
1 'polypeptide(L)'
;AETGWDFSSRWFIPKNQEQRGTWFDQMGNKSKADKYYRIADDFLNAIQEVMWRPDKGSWFDWDIINNKHREYFFVSNIVPLWTGSYNMSKKAVASSVLGYLKDEHIIEPDYSVSFNGTPTSMYASSQQWDFPNAWPPLQAFMIQGLDRTHQKLAQQVAYNMAEVWLRSNYKGYAEKSMMFEKYDVLAAGETGGGGEYTPQTGFGWTNGVVFEFLNRWGDSVSYTSNSGCSGNKYMCDFNRIKQYLAFWN
;
A
#
# COMPACT_ATOMS: atom_id res chain seq x y z
N ALA A 1 -7.60 -17.07 4.74
CA ALA A 1 -8.57 -16.77 5.81
C ALA A 1 -7.95 -15.94 6.93
N GLU A 2 -7.23 -16.52 7.91
CA GLU A 2 -6.77 -15.79 9.12
C GLU A 2 -5.87 -14.58 8.87
N THR A 3 -5.31 -14.51 7.67
CA THR A 3 -4.27 -13.58 7.28
C THR A 3 -4.79 -12.47 6.33
N GLY A 4 -6.03 -12.62 5.83
CA GLY A 4 -6.72 -11.65 4.98
C GLY A 4 -6.41 -11.73 3.48
N TRP A 5 -5.60 -12.68 3.02
CA TRP A 5 -5.28 -12.93 1.59
C TRP A 5 -5.44 -14.42 1.32
N ASP A 6 -6.67 -14.89 1.41
CA ASP A 6 -7.10 -16.20 0.99
C ASP A 6 -7.11 -16.25 -0.55
N PHE A 7 -6.21 -16.93 -1.24
CA PHE A 7 -4.96 -17.54 -0.76
C PHE A 7 -3.75 -16.75 -1.27
N SER A 8 -2.73 -16.62 -0.41
CA SER A 8 -1.42 -16.03 -0.67
C SER A 8 -0.39 -16.61 0.30
N SER A 9 0.88 -16.55 -0.08
CA SER A 9 1.97 -17.36 0.44
C SER A 9 2.68 -16.85 1.72
N ARG A 10 2.11 -15.90 2.50
CA ARG A 10 2.94 -14.74 2.83
C ARG A 10 2.71 -13.86 4.11
N TRP A 11 2.77 -14.34 5.35
CA TRP A 11 2.12 -13.61 6.48
C TRP A 11 2.96 -13.15 7.67
N PHE A 12 2.80 -11.89 8.17
CA PHE A 12 2.77 -11.43 9.62
C PHE A 12 2.58 -9.89 9.92
N ILE A 13 2.44 -9.53 11.24
CA ILE A 13 1.95 -8.26 11.90
C ILE A 13 2.90 -7.74 13.04
N PRO A 14 3.36 -6.46 13.05
CA PRO A 14 4.12 -5.86 14.18
C PRO A 14 3.49 -4.66 14.94
N LYS A 15 2.68 -3.79 14.31
CA LYS A 15 2.29 -2.46 14.87
C LYS A 15 1.46 -2.47 16.17
N ASN A 16 0.92 -3.62 16.56
CA ASN A 16 -0.06 -3.74 17.66
C ASN A 16 0.54 -3.74 19.07
N GLN A 17 1.87 -3.89 19.23
CA GLN A 17 2.48 -4.03 20.57
C GLN A 17 2.85 -2.69 21.18
N GLU A 18 3.43 -1.78 20.40
CA GLU A 18 3.75 -0.42 20.86
C GLU A 18 2.49 0.34 21.28
N GLN A 19 1.41 0.26 20.48
CA GLN A 19 0.12 0.86 20.84
C GLN A 19 -0.44 0.33 22.16
N ARG A 20 -0.30 -0.98 22.42
CA ARG A 20 -0.68 -1.57 23.71
C ARG A 20 0.18 -1.04 24.85
N GLY A 21 1.48 -0.87 24.62
CA GLY A 21 2.39 -0.22 25.57
C GLY A 21 1.89 1.17 25.94
N THR A 22 1.62 2.01 24.94
CA THR A 22 1.10 3.38 25.13
C THR A 22 -0.23 3.40 25.87
N TRP A 23 -1.17 2.51 25.54
CA TRP A 23 -2.45 2.44 26.23
C TRP A 23 -2.31 2.06 27.71
N PHE A 24 -1.51 1.04 28.02
CA PHE A 24 -1.26 0.69 29.42
C PHE A 24 -0.54 1.80 30.18
N ASP A 25 0.34 2.54 29.51
CA ASP A 25 1.03 3.68 30.10
C ASP A 25 0.05 4.81 30.45
N GLN A 26 -0.85 5.15 29.53
CA GLN A 26 -1.92 6.14 29.72
C GLN A 26 -2.90 5.74 30.82
N MET A 27 -3.13 4.44 31.01
CA MET A 27 -3.95 3.89 32.10
C MET A 27 -3.18 3.76 33.43
N GLY A 28 -1.92 4.21 33.50
CA GLY A 28 -1.09 4.15 34.71
C GLY A 28 -0.50 2.76 35.02
N ASN A 29 -0.67 1.76 34.15
CA ASN A 29 -0.14 0.42 34.34
C ASN A 29 1.26 0.29 33.73
N LYS A 30 2.26 0.86 34.40
CA LYS A 30 3.67 0.89 33.96
C LYS A 30 4.24 -0.51 33.69
N SER A 31 3.95 -1.49 34.54
CA SER A 31 4.45 -2.86 34.36
C SER A 31 3.97 -3.51 33.05
N LYS A 32 2.69 -3.34 32.69
CA LYS A 32 2.19 -3.83 31.40
C LYS A 32 2.72 -3.00 30.23
N ALA A 33 2.87 -1.69 30.39
CA ALA A 33 3.48 -0.83 29.39
C ALA A 33 4.90 -1.32 29.03
N ASP A 34 5.77 -1.49 30.04
CA ASP A 34 7.15 -1.98 29.88
C ASP A 34 7.22 -3.39 29.27
N LYS A 35 6.25 -4.26 29.59
CA LYS A 35 6.15 -5.56 28.94
C LYS A 35 5.92 -5.42 27.43
N TYR A 36 4.96 -4.59 27.03
CA TYR A 36 4.59 -4.45 25.63
C TYR A 36 5.61 -3.66 24.81
N TYR A 37 6.30 -2.68 25.42
CA TYR A 37 7.44 -2.02 24.80
C TYR A 37 8.60 -2.98 24.53
N ARG A 38 8.94 -3.86 25.48
CA ARG A 38 9.96 -4.91 25.25
C ARG A 38 9.58 -5.85 24.11
N ILE A 39 8.32 -6.31 24.08
CA ILE A 39 7.83 -7.16 22.99
C ILE A 39 7.93 -6.44 21.63
N ALA A 40 7.63 -5.13 21.59
CA ALA A 40 7.77 -4.34 20.37
C ALA A 40 9.23 -4.24 19.90
N ASP A 41 10.17 -4.03 20.83
CA ASP A 41 11.61 -3.98 20.54
C ASP A 41 12.13 -5.34 20.05
N ASP A 42 11.76 -6.44 20.71
CA ASP A 42 12.11 -7.80 20.29
C ASP A 42 11.61 -8.08 18.86
N PHE A 43 10.39 -7.66 18.52
CA PHE A 43 9.87 -7.81 17.16
C PHE A 43 10.60 -6.94 16.15
N LEU A 44 10.93 -5.70 16.50
CA LEU A 44 11.69 -4.82 15.61
C LEU A 44 13.06 -5.44 15.28
N ASN A 45 13.76 -5.93 16.29
CA ASN A 45 15.04 -6.62 16.14
C ASN A 45 14.89 -7.88 15.28
N ALA A 46 13.86 -8.71 15.54
CA ALA A 46 13.62 -9.92 14.75
C ALA A 46 13.30 -9.62 13.27
N ILE A 47 12.48 -8.60 12.98
CA ILE A 47 12.17 -8.17 11.60
C ILE A 47 13.45 -7.71 10.90
N GLN A 48 14.29 -6.95 11.60
CA GLN A 48 15.54 -6.46 11.05
C GLN A 48 16.56 -7.58 10.79
N GLU A 49 16.68 -8.55 11.69
CA GLU A 49 17.65 -9.64 11.54
C GLU A 49 17.20 -10.71 10.55
N VAL A 50 15.91 -11.05 10.55
CA VAL A 50 15.39 -12.20 9.80
C VAL A 50 14.86 -11.78 8.44
N MET A 51 14.16 -10.65 8.34
CA MET A 51 13.43 -10.31 7.11
C MET A 51 14.16 -9.30 6.23
N TRP A 52 14.88 -8.34 6.82
CA TRP A 52 15.57 -7.31 6.05
C TRP A 52 16.73 -7.85 5.22
N ARG A 53 16.74 -7.53 3.92
CA ARG A 53 17.84 -7.84 3.01
C ARG A 53 18.51 -6.56 2.54
N PRO A 54 19.69 -6.19 3.10
CA PRO A 54 20.34 -4.92 2.77
C PRO A 54 20.83 -4.86 1.31
N ASP A 55 21.14 -6.01 0.69
CA ASP A 55 21.52 -6.14 -0.72
C ASP A 55 20.34 -5.90 -1.67
N LYS A 56 19.11 -6.12 -1.21
CA LYS A 56 17.88 -5.93 -1.98
C LYS A 56 17.14 -4.63 -1.62
N GLY A 57 17.42 -4.06 -0.44
CA GLY A 57 16.75 -2.86 0.06
C GLY A 57 15.30 -3.07 0.48
N SER A 58 14.92 -4.28 0.89
CA SER A 58 13.54 -4.63 1.27
C SER A 58 13.48 -5.78 2.27
N TRP A 59 12.29 -6.09 2.77
CA TRP A 59 12.04 -7.21 3.68
C TRP A 59 11.45 -8.39 2.93
N PHE A 60 11.82 -9.61 3.31
CA PHE A 60 11.36 -10.83 2.68
C PHE A 60 10.99 -11.87 3.72
N ASP A 61 10.04 -12.74 3.39
CA ASP A 61 9.70 -13.87 4.24
C ASP A 61 10.87 -14.84 4.34
N TRP A 62 11.06 -15.39 5.53
CA TRP A 62 12.05 -16.43 5.77
C TRP A 62 11.42 -17.82 5.66
N ASP A 63 11.96 -18.64 4.77
CA ASP A 63 11.58 -20.03 4.63
C ASP A 63 12.33 -20.87 5.67
N ILE A 64 11.65 -21.24 6.75
CA ILE A 64 12.25 -22.02 7.86
C ILE A 64 12.66 -23.43 7.41
N ILE A 65 11.99 -24.00 6.40
CA ILE A 65 12.29 -25.35 5.90
C ILE A 65 13.57 -25.33 5.06
N ASN A 66 13.69 -24.33 4.19
CA ASN A 66 14.81 -24.22 3.24
C ASN A 66 15.94 -23.28 3.73
N ASN A 67 15.78 -22.68 4.91
CA ASN A 67 16.73 -21.75 5.54
C ASN A 67 17.21 -20.63 4.60
N LYS A 68 16.25 -20.01 3.89
CA LYS A 68 16.53 -18.93 2.92
C LYS A 68 15.38 -17.94 2.82
N HIS A 69 15.67 -16.72 2.36
CA HIS A 69 14.64 -15.75 2.00
C HIS A 69 13.87 -16.18 0.75
N ARG A 70 12.58 -15.83 0.73
CA ARG A 70 11.73 -15.91 -0.47
C ARG A 70 11.80 -14.59 -1.22
N GLU A 71 12.74 -14.50 -2.15
CA GLU A 71 13.09 -13.24 -2.83
C GLU A 71 12.11 -12.80 -3.95
N TYR A 72 10.84 -13.18 -3.89
CA TYR A 72 9.86 -12.77 -4.89
C TYR A 72 9.31 -11.37 -4.61
N PHE A 73 9.08 -10.55 -5.65
CA PHE A 73 8.37 -9.28 -5.48
C PHE A 73 6.91 -9.49 -5.15
N PHE A 74 6.51 -8.75 -4.13
CA PHE A 74 5.32 -9.02 -3.40
C PHE A 74 5.11 -7.76 -2.52
N VAL A 75 3.93 -7.13 -2.49
CA VAL A 75 3.75 -5.80 -1.84
C VAL A 75 4.00 -5.78 -0.32
N SER A 76 3.66 -6.85 0.42
CA SER A 76 3.95 -6.89 1.86
C SER A 76 5.43 -6.88 2.25
N ASN A 77 6.36 -6.92 1.29
CA ASN A 77 7.80 -6.79 1.51
C ASN A 77 8.05 -5.37 2.01
N ILE A 78 7.18 -4.43 1.68
CA ILE A 78 7.28 -3.01 2.03
C ILE A 78 6.34 -2.65 3.19
N VAL A 79 5.52 -3.58 3.71
CA VAL A 79 4.64 -3.30 4.87
C VAL A 79 5.41 -2.81 6.12
N PRO A 80 6.64 -3.28 6.42
CA PRO A 80 7.43 -2.70 7.51
C PRO A 80 7.66 -1.19 7.38
N LEU A 81 7.74 -0.64 6.15
CA LEU A 81 7.80 0.80 5.91
C LEU A 81 6.53 1.51 6.41
N TRP A 82 5.36 0.92 6.15
CA TRP A 82 4.06 1.48 6.57
C TRP A 82 3.82 1.36 8.08
N THR A 83 4.26 0.27 8.69
CA THR A 83 4.13 0.07 10.14
C THR A 83 5.16 0.87 10.94
N GLY A 84 6.25 1.32 10.31
CA GLY A 84 7.38 1.92 11.01
C GLY A 84 8.30 0.87 11.66
N SER A 85 8.21 -0.39 11.24
CA SER A 85 8.94 -1.51 11.83
C SER A 85 10.32 -1.66 11.19
N TYR A 86 11.14 -0.62 11.31
CA TYR A 86 12.51 -0.57 10.82
C TYR A 86 13.36 0.34 11.70
N ASN A 87 14.65 0.04 11.84
CA ASN A 87 15.57 0.81 12.70
C ASN A 87 16.48 1.77 11.92
N MET A 88 16.25 1.91 10.61
CA MET A 88 16.98 2.82 9.72
C MET A 88 16.38 4.25 9.75
N SER A 89 17.20 5.25 9.40
CA SER A 89 16.67 6.61 9.19
C SER A 89 15.63 6.64 8.07
N LYS A 90 14.64 7.53 8.17
CA LYS A 90 13.60 7.73 7.12
C LYS A 90 14.21 7.98 5.72
N LYS A 91 15.35 8.67 5.66
CA LYS A 91 16.08 8.90 4.40
C LYS A 91 16.66 7.61 3.82
N ALA A 92 17.34 6.82 4.65
CA ALA A 92 17.98 5.59 4.21
C ALA A 92 16.94 4.55 3.74
N VAL A 93 15.91 4.30 4.55
CA VAL A 93 14.88 3.30 4.22
C VAL A 93 14.10 3.69 2.96
N ALA A 94 13.78 4.98 2.78
CA ALA A 94 13.11 5.46 1.58
C ALA A 94 13.96 5.23 0.32
N SER A 95 15.25 5.55 0.38
CA SER A 95 16.16 5.31 -0.74
C SER A 95 16.28 3.82 -1.07
N SER A 96 16.38 2.95 -0.07
CA SER A 96 16.45 1.49 -0.25
C SER A 96 15.18 0.94 -0.91
N VAL A 97 14.00 1.31 -0.40
CA VAL A 97 12.71 0.84 -0.94
C VAL A 97 12.48 1.39 -2.36
N LEU A 98 12.85 2.64 -2.65
CA LEU A 98 12.76 3.16 -4.02
C LEU A 98 13.73 2.46 -4.98
N GLY A 99 14.91 2.04 -4.51
CA GLY A 99 15.81 1.17 -5.27
C GLY A 99 15.14 -0.16 -5.60
N TYR A 100 14.64 -0.84 -4.57
CA TYR A 100 13.93 -2.10 -4.70
C TYR A 100 12.75 -2.03 -5.68
N LEU A 101 11.91 -0.99 -5.59
CA LEU A 101 10.76 -0.82 -6.48
C LEU A 101 11.15 -0.63 -7.96
N LYS A 102 12.32 -0.03 -8.23
CA LYS A 102 12.86 0.08 -9.60
C LYS A 102 13.37 -1.25 -10.10
N ASP A 103 14.12 -1.97 -9.26
CA ASP A 103 14.70 -3.27 -9.62
C ASP A 103 13.61 -4.31 -9.92
N GLU A 104 12.44 -4.19 -9.27
CA GLU A 104 11.28 -5.05 -9.47
C GLU A 104 10.27 -4.49 -10.52
N HIS A 105 10.63 -3.41 -11.22
CA HIS A 105 9.82 -2.78 -12.28
C HIS A 105 8.40 -2.36 -11.84
N ILE A 106 8.25 -1.97 -10.58
CA ILE A 106 7.01 -1.35 -10.07
C ILE A 106 6.98 0.15 -10.39
N ILE A 107 8.16 0.74 -10.42
CA ILE A 107 8.41 2.09 -10.94
C ILE A 107 9.56 2.04 -11.94
N GLU A 108 9.53 2.95 -12.90
CA GLU A 108 10.56 3.09 -13.92
C GLU A 108 11.82 3.80 -13.39
N PRO A 109 12.96 3.76 -14.12
CA PRO A 109 14.18 4.47 -13.72
C PRO A 109 14.00 5.98 -13.49
N ASP A 110 12.99 6.59 -14.12
CA ASP A 110 12.62 8.00 -13.98
C ASP A 110 11.59 8.25 -12.85
N TYR A 111 11.26 7.23 -12.05
CA TYR A 111 10.28 7.24 -10.96
C TYR A 111 8.81 7.39 -11.39
N SER A 112 8.50 7.21 -12.67
CA SER A 112 7.12 7.01 -13.14
C SER A 112 6.58 5.62 -12.74
N VAL A 113 5.26 5.48 -12.63
CA VAL A 113 4.60 4.24 -12.18
C VAL A 113 4.33 3.34 -13.38
N SER A 114 4.75 2.08 -13.32
CA SER A 114 4.71 1.17 -14.47
C SER A 114 3.31 0.63 -14.81
N PHE A 115 2.37 0.69 -13.85
CA PHE A 115 1.08 0.02 -13.93
C PHE A 115 -0.10 0.88 -13.43
N ASN A 116 -1.35 0.49 -13.71
CA ASN A 116 -2.57 1.19 -13.26
C ASN A 116 -2.95 0.93 -11.78
N GLY A 117 -1.94 0.79 -10.93
CA GLY A 117 -1.99 0.30 -9.56
C GLY A 117 -0.82 -0.68 -9.34
N THR A 118 -0.42 -0.92 -8.10
CA THR A 118 0.67 -1.85 -7.79
C THR A 118 0.15 -3.28 -7.74
N PRO A 119 0.68 -4.21 -8.55
CA PRO A 119 0.25 -5.61 -8.50
C PRO A 119 0.65 -6.24 -7.17
N THR A 120 -0.12 -7.23 -6.73
CA THR A 120 0.13 -7.94 -5.46
C THR A 120 1.51 -8.60 -5.44
N SER A 121 1.87 -9.21 -6.56
CA SER A 121 3.14 -9.86 -6.86
C SER A 121 3.45 -9.70 -8.35
N MET A 122 4.64 -10.09 -8.79
CA MET A 122 4.97 -10.23 -10.22
C MET A 122 4.75 -11.65 -10.75
N TYR A 123 4.13 -12.53 -9.96
CA TYR A 123 3.93 -13.94 -10.31
C TYR A 123 2.54 -14.16 -10.91
N ALA A 124 2.47 -14.65 -12.15
CA ALA A 124 1.21 -14.87 -12.88
C ALA A 124 0.64 -16.28 -12.60
N SER A 125 0.03 -16.47 -11.43
CA SER A 125 -0.45 -17.79 -10.96
C SER A 125 -1.92 -18.09 -11.24
N SER A 126 -2.68 -17.14 -11.79
CA SER A 126 -4.16 -17.12 -11.86
C SER A 126 -4.90 -17.05 -10.52
N GLN A 127 -4.18 -16.97 -9.39
CA GLN A 127 -4.76 -16.76 -8.06
C GLN A 127 -5.13 -15.27 -7.83
N GLN A 128 -6.03 -15.00 -6.87
CA GLN A 128 -6.53 -13.63 -6.67
C GLN A 128 -5.48 -12.67 -6.12
N TRP A 129 -4.50 -13.18 -5.39
CA TRP A 129 -3.47 -12.38 -4.70
C TRP A 129 -2.12 -12.48 -5.40
N ASP A 130 -2.16 -12.38 -6.72
CA ASP A 130 -1.01 -12.49 -7.60
C ASP A 130 -1.24 -11.64 -8.85
N PHE A 131 -0.22 -11.50 -9.69
CA PHE A 131 -0.31 -10.73 -10.93
C PHE A 131 -1.46 -11.24 -11.81
N PRO A 132 -2.30 -10.35 -12.41
CA PRO A 132 -2.19 -8.89 -12.46
C PRO A 132 -3.05 -8.15 -11.43
N ASN A 133 -3.49 -8.80 -10.34
CA ASN A 133 -4.44 -8.21 -9.41
C ASN A 133 -3.78 -7.20 -8.47
N ALA A 134 -4.39 -6.02 -8.35
CA ALA A 134 -4.13 -5.01 -7.33
C ALA A 134 -5.27 -4.95 -6.32
N TRP A 135 -4.89 -5.00 -5.04
CA TRP A 135 -5.84 -4.90 -3.93
C TRP A 135 -5.72 -3.55 -3.22
N PRO A 136 -6.85 -2.89 -2.89
CA PRO A 136 -6.84 -1.56 -2.28
C PRO A 136 -6.00 -1.46 -0.99
N PRO A 137 -6.04 -2.42 -0.03
CA PRO A 137 -5.19 -2.35 1.15
C PRO A 137 -3.68 -2.31 0.84
N LEU A 138 -3.24 -3.00 -0.22
CA LEU A 138 -1.83 -3.07 -0.61
C LEU A 138 -1.35 -1.75 -1.20
N GLN A 139 -2.22 -1.07 -1.94
CA GLN A 139 -1.97 0.29 -2.40
C GLN A 139 -1.75 1.20 -1.19
N ALA A 140 -2.65 1.15 -0.21
CA ALA A 140 -2.57 1.97 1.00
C ALA A 140 -1.26 1.75 1.77
N PHE A 141 -0.83 0.50 1.97
CA PHE A 141 0.41 0.20 2.67
C PHE A 141 1.62 0.80 1.96
N MET A 142 1.78 0.51 0.66
CA MET A 142 2.93 1.00 -0.10
C MET A 142 2.95 2.54 -0.16
N ILE A 143 1.83 3.13 -0.56
CA ILE A 143 1.73 4.57 -0.84
C ILE A 143 1.86 5.39 0.44
N GLN A 144 1.13 5.04 1.50
CA GLN A 144 1.24 5.78 2.77
C GLN A 144 2.59 5.52 3.45
N GLY A 145 3.18 4.33 3.29
CA GLY A 145 4.51 4.02 3.80
C GLY A 145 5.55 4.97 3.21
N LEU A 146 5.56 5.11 1.88
CA LEU A 146 6.43 6.05 1.17
C LEU A 146 6.17 7.50 1.58
N ASP A 147 4.92 7.95 1.67
CA ASP A 147 4.58 9.33 2.06
C ASP A 147 5.04 9.68 3.50
N ARG A 148 4.87 8.75 4.44
CA ARG A 148 5.25 8.93 5.86
C ARG A 148 6.76 8.95 6.11
N THR A 149 7.59 8.65 5.10
CA THR A 149 9.04 8.88 5.16
C THR A 149 9.41 10.37 5.15
N HIS A 150 8.51 11.23 4.66
CA HIS A 150 8.74 12.67 4.45
C HIS A 150 9.98 12.97 3.58
N GLN A 151 10.41 12.01 2.76
CA GLN A 151 11.46 12.25 1.78
C GLN A 151 10.82 12.71 0.47
N LYS A 152 11.25 13.87 -0.05
CA LYS A 152 10.62 14.53 -1.20
C LYS A 152 10.37 13.57 -2.38
N LEU A 153 11.39 12.79 -2.75
CA LEU A 153 11.29 11.84 -3.86
C LEU A 153 10.30 10.70 -3.55
N ALA A 154 10.32 10.13 -2.34
CA ALA A 154 9.37 9.09 -1.96
C ALA A 154 7.93 9.63 -1.89
N GLN A 155 7.73 10.86 -1.42
CA GLN A 155 6.41 11.51 -1.43
C GLN A 155 5.91 11.79 -2.85
N GLN A 156 6.79 12.13 -3.79
CA GLN A 156 6.45 12.30 -5.19
C GLN A 156 6.01 10.96 -5.82
N VAL A 157 6.75 9.88 -5.57
CA VAL A 157 6.38 8.53 -6.03
C VAL A 157 5.05 8.09 -5.41
N ALA A 158 4.86 8.30 -4.10
CA ALA A 158 3.60 8.02 -3.42
C ALA A 158 2.41 8.77 -4.05
N TYR A 159 2.60 10.06 -4.36
CA TYR A 159 1.60 10.86 -5.06
C TYR A 159 1.26 10.29 -6.44
N ASN A 160 2.26 9.96 -7.26
CA ASN A 160 2.03 9.39 -8.60
C ASN A 160 1.28 8.06 -8.52
N MET A 161 1.65 7.19 -7.58
CA MET A 161 0.95 5.92 -7.35
C MET A 161 -0.50 6.14 -6.90
N ALA A 162 -0.74 7.11 -6.01
CA ALA A 162 -2.09 7.46 -5.57
C ALA A 162 -2.94 8.01 -6.71
N GLU A 163 -2.38 8.90 -7.55
CA GLU A 163 -3.06 9.47 -8.71
C GLU A 163 -3.48 8.38 -9.70
N VAL A 164 -2.57 7.47 -10.04
CA VAL A 164 -2.86 6.36 -10.95
C VAL A 164 -3.93 5.42 -10.38
N TRP A 165 -3.85 5.10 -9.08
CA TRP A 165 -4.85 4.28 -8.40
C TRP A 165 -6.23 4.95 -8.43
N LEU A 166 -6.31 6.23 -8.05
CA LEU A 166 -7.54 7.01 -8.08
C LEU A 166 -8.14 7.06 -9.49
N ARG A 167 -7.31 7.32 -10.51
CA ARG A 167 -7.74 7.34 -11.91
C ARG A 167 -8.34 6.01 -12.36
N SER A 168 -7.70 4.88 -12.01
CA SER A 168 -8.21 3.54 -12.34
C SER A 168 -9.56 3.27 -11.66
N ASN A 169 -9.68 3.59 -10.37
CA ASN A 169 -10.91 3.43 -9.60
C ASN A 169 -12.06 4.27 -10.17
N TYR A 170 -11.80 5.55 -10.44
CA TYR A 170 -12.80 6.45 -11.01
C TYR A 170 -13.24 6.01 -12.41
N LYS A 171 -12.31 5.56 -13.27
CA LYS A 171 -12.68 5.07 -14.60
C LYS A 171 -13.65 3.89 -14.49
N GLY A 172 -13.37 2.93 -13.61
CA GLY A 172 -14.27 1.80 -13.34
C GLY A 172 -15.65 2.27 -12.86
N TYR A 173 -15.68 3.21 -11.91
CA TYR A 173 -16.93 3.79 -11.43
C TYR A 173 -17.71 4.54 -12.52
N ALA A 174 -17.05 5.39 -13.30
CA ALA A 174 -17.68 6.23 -14.31
C ALA A 174 -18.28 5.40 -15.47
N GLU A 175 -17.62 4.31 -15.85
CA GLU A 175 -18.06 3.46 -16.96
C GLU A 175 -19.05 2.38 -16.51
N LYS A 176 -18.88 1.83 -15.30
CA LYS A 176 -19.60 0.63 -14.84
C LYS A 176 -20.53 0.89 -13.65
N SER A 177 -20.54 2.13 -13.11
CA SER A 177 -21.32 2.54 -11.93
C SER A 177 -21.05 1.71 -10.68
N MET A 178 -19.84 1.16 -10.56
CA MET A 178 -19.45 0.31 -9.44
C MET A 178 -17.96 0.42 -9.11
N MET A 179 -17.64 0.17 -7.85
CA MET A 179 -16.28 0.01 -7.34
C MET A 179 -16.00 -1.49 -7.14
N PHE A 180 -14.79 -1.95 -7.43
CA PHE A 180 -14.46 -3.37 -7.38
C PHE A 180 -13.71 -3.75 -6.11
N GLU A 181 -13.82 -5.02 -5.72
CA GLU A 181 -13.00 -5.64 -4.68
C GLU A 181 -11.49 -5.47 -4.95
N LYS A 182 -11.10 -5.71 -6.21
CA LYS A 182 -9.73 -5.67 -6.74
C LYS A 182 -9.74 -5.23 -8.19
N TYR A 183 -8.62 -4.69 -8.66
CA TYR A 183 -8.46 -4.11 -9.99
C TYR A 183 -7.36 -4.82 -10.79
N ASP A 184 -7.48 -4.82 -12.11
CA ASP A 184 -6.43 -5.29 -13.01
C ASP A 184 -5.42 -4.15 -13.25
N VAL A 185 -4.15 -4.38 -12.91
CA VAL A 185 -3.10 -3.36 -13.08
C VAL A 185 -2.75 -3.09 -14.55
N LEU A 186 -3.09 -4.01 -15.45
CA LEU A 186 -2.86 -3.89 -16.89
C LEU A 186 -3.98 -3.12 -17.60
N ALA A 187 -5.17 -3.03 -17.00
CA ALA A 187 -6.34 -2.42 -17.62
C ALA A 187 -7.06 -1.47 -16.66
N ALA A 188 -6.78 -0.16 -16.79
CA ALA A 188 -7.41 0.87 -15.96
C ALA A 188 -8.94 0.79 -16.00
N GLY A 189 -9.57 0.79 -14.82
CA GLY A 189 -11.03 0.71 -14.67
C GLY A 189 -11.63 -0.69 -14.83
N GLU A 190 -10.79 -1.72 -15.04
CA GLU A 190 -11.24 -3.11 -15.05
C GLU A 190 -11.06 -3.77 -13.69
N THR A 191 -11.97 -4.69 -13.38
CA THR A 191 -11.87 -5.52 -12.19
C THR A 191 -10.80 -6.58 -12.36
N GLY A 192 -10.08 -6.88 -11.29
CA GLY A 192 -9.19 -8.04 -11.24
C GLY A 192 -9.97 -9.35 -11.21
N GLY A 193 -9.31 -10.44 -11.58
CA GLY A 193 -9.92 -11.78 -11.71
C GLY A 193 -9.29 -12.85 -10.83
N GLY A 194 -9.53 -14.11 -11.19
CA GLY A 194 -8.90 -15.29 -10.57
C GLY A 194 -9.55 -15.77 -9.26
N GLY A 195 -9.04 -16.91 -8.76
CA GLY A 195 -9.47 -17.60 -7.54
C GLY A 195 -10.87 -18.22 -7.54
N GLU A 196 -11.45 -18.41 -6.35
CA GLU A 196 -12.54 -19.37 -6.12
C GLU A 196 -13.96 -18.82 -6.36
N TYR A 197 -14.14 -17.50 -6.48
CA TYR A 197 -15.46 -16.89 -6.61
C TYR A 197 -15.47 -15.63 -7.49
N THR A 198 -16.66 -15.31 -8.01
CA THR A 198 -16.91 -14.12 -8.83
C THR A 198 -16.59 -12.82 -8.08
N PRO A 199 -15.92 -11.85 -8.73
CA PRO A 199 -15.59 -10.56 -8.13
C PRO A 199 -16.81 -9.85 -7.51
N GLN A 200 -16.60 -9.22 -6.35
CA GLN A 200 -17.65 -8.52 -5.60
C GLN A 200 -17.62 -7.00 -5.87
N THR A 201 -18.77 -6.32 -5.70
CA THR A 201 -18.97 -4.90 -6.05
C THR A 201 -19.29 -4.01 -4.85
N GLY A 202 -18.95 -2.72 -4.92
CA GLY A 202 -19.18 -1.71 -3.86
C GLY A 202 -18.18 -1.74 -2.70
N PHE A 203 -17.15 -2.59 -2.78
CA PHE A 203 -16.35 -3.11 -1.67
C PHE A 203 -15.79 -2.05 -0.70
N GLY A 204 -16.00 -2.28 0.60
CA GLY A 204 -15.75 -1.28 1.66
C GLY A 204 -14.31 -0.75 1.74
N TRP A 205 -13.30 -1.63 1.60
CA TRP A 205 -11.89 -1.17 1.60
C TRP A 205 -11.55 -0.29 0.39
N THR A 206 -12.28 -0.43 -0.72
CA THR A 206 -11.94 0.26 -1.97
C THR A 206 -12.34 1.70 -1.80
N ASN A 207 -13.57 1.88 -1.33
CA ASN A 207 -14.11 3.18 -0.96
C ASN A 207 -13.24 3.84 0.13
N GLY A 208 -12.87 3.09 1.18
CA GLY A 208 -12.04 3.60 2.26
C GLY A 208 -10.68 4.13 1.78
N VAL A 209 -9.94 3.34 0.99
CA VAL A 209 -8.64 3.74 0.46
C VAL A 209 -8.75 4.92 -0.50
N VAL A 210 -9.78 4.94 -1.35
CA VAL A 210 -10.05 6.10 -2.22
C VAL A 210 -10.29 7.36 -1.39
N PHE A 211 -11.09 7.29 -0.32
CA PHE A 211 -11.31 8.44 0.55
C PHE A 211 -10.05 8.89 1.29
N GLU A 212 -9.23 7.95 1.79
CA GLU A 212 -7.94 8.28 2.42
C GLU A 212 -7.02 9.02 1.44
N PHE A 213 -6.93 8.57 0.20
CA PHE A 213 -6.09 9.19 -0.82
C PHE A 213 -6.63 10.55 -1.27
N LEU A 214 -7.95 10.70 -1.41
CA LEU A 214 -8.57 12.00 -1.73
C LEU A 214 -8.40 13.01 -0.60
N ASN A 215 -8.49 12.57 0.66
CA ASN A 215 -8.20 13.42 1.79
C ASN A 215 -6.75 13.92 1.77
N ARG A 216 -5.80 13.04 1.42
CA ARG A 216 -4.37 13.38 1.40
C ARG A 216 -3.92 14.19 0.18
N TRP A 217 -4.37 13.83 -1.02
CA TRP A 217 -3.87 14.35 -2.30
C TRP A 217 -4.94 14.97 -3.20
N GLY A 218 -6.20 14.99 -2.79
CA GLY A 218 -7.31 15.47 -3.63
C GLY A 218 -7.08 16.88 -4.19
N ASP A 219 -6.48 17.80 -3.42
CA ASP A 219 -6.19 19.15 -3.91
C ASP A 219 -5.04 19.19 -4.93
N SER A 220 -4.04 18.32 -4.76
CA SER A 220 -2.87 18.24 -5.64
C SER A 220 -3.21 17.59 -6.97
N VAL A 221 -4.03 16.53 -6.93
CA VAL A 221 -4.59 15.90 -8.14
C VAL A 221 -5.38 16.95 -8.93
N SER A 222 -6.16 17.78 -8.25
CA SER A 222 -6.97 18.85 -8.84
C SER A 222 -6.21 20.06 -9.39
N TYR A 223 -4.99 20.31 -8.94
CA TYR A 223 -4.23 21.52 -9.32
C TYR A 223 -3.57 21.43 -10.71
N THR A 224 -3.65 20.27 -11.39
CA THR A 224 -3.19 20.16 -12.79
C THR A 224 -4.21 20.80 -13.75
N SER A 225 -4.12 22.13 -13.85
CA SER A 225 -4.49 23.03 -14.95
C SER A 225 -5.67 23.99 -14.74
N ASN A 226 -5.31 25.27 -14.91
CA ASN A 226 -6.12 26.39 -15.40
C ASN A 226 -6.67 26.18 -16.83
N SER A 227 -6.86 24.94 -17.28
CA SER A 227 -7.66 24.64 -18.47
C SER A 227 -8.99 24.08 -17.99
N GLY A 228 -10.09 24.66 -18.48
CA GLY A 228 -11.43 24.14 -18.21
C GLY A 228 -11.49 22.63 -18.41
N CYS A 229 -12.43 21.99 -17.71
CA CYS A 229 -12.68 20.55 -17.61
C CYS A 229 -12.93 19.79 -18.95
N SER A 230 -12.18 20.06 -20.01
CA SER A 230 -12.32 19.46 -21.34
C SER A 230 -11.32 18.32 -21.62
N GLY A 231 -10.39 18.03 -20.70
CA GLY A 231 -9.40 16.93 -20.85
C GLY A 231 -9.41 15.87 -19.74
N ASN A 232 -9.65 16.26 -18.48
CA ASN A 232 -9.53 15.38 -17.32
C ASN A 232 -10.82 15.35 -16.49
N LYS A 233 -11.91 14.83 -17.08
CA LYS A 233 -13.24 14.73 -16.44
C LYS A 233 -13.19 14.09 -15.04
N TYR A 234 -12.30 13.11 -14.84
CA TYR A 234 -12.08 12.45 -13.56
C TYR A 234 -11.65 13.40 -12.45
N MET A 235 -10.82 14.38 -12.78
CA MET A 235 -10.27 15.35 -11.83
C MET A 235 -11.35 16.34 -11.36
N CYS A 236 -12.23 16.75 -12.27
CA CYS A 236 -13.37 17.59 -11.95
C CYS A 236 -14.42 16.82 -11.12
N ASP A 237 -14.62 15.53 -11.40
CA ASP A 237 -15.50 14.69 -10.59
C ASP A 237 -14.89 14.35 -9.22
N PHE A 238 -13.57 14.21 -9.09
CA PHE A 238 -12.90 14.05 -7.80
C PHE A 238 -13.05 15.29 -6.91
N ASN A 239 -12.92 16.50 -7.49
CA ASN A 239 -13.23 17.74 -6.79
C ASN A 239 -14.69 17.77 -6.31
N ARG A 240 -15.61 17.33 -7.16
CA ARG A 240 -17.03 17.29 -6.85
C ARG A 240 -17.34 16.26 -5.75
N ILE A 241 -16.74 15.06 -5.81
CA ILE A 241 -16.82 14.04 -4.76
C ILE A 241 -16.27 14.61 -3.44
N LYS A 242 -15.13 15.29 -3.46
CA LYS A 242 -14.57 15.94 -2.26
C LYS A 242 -15.52 16.98 -1.65
N GLN A 243 -16.18 17.80 -2.48
CA GLN A 243 -17.21 18.74 -2.02
C GLN A 243 -18.40 18.04 -1.36
N TYR A 244 -18.85 16.90 -1.91
CA TYR A 244 -19.93 16.12 -1.30
C TYR A 244 -19.51 15.40 -0.01
N LEU A 245 -18.23 14.99 0.11
CA LEU A 245 -17.69 14.35 1.31
C LEU A 245 -17.33 15.35 2.42
N ALA A 246 -17.03 16.60 2.08
CA ALA A 246 -16.76 17.68 3.03
C ALA A 246 -17.98 18.03 3.92
N PHE A 247 -19.16 17.48 3.64
CA PHE A 247 -20.32 17.52 4.54
C PHE A 247 -20.19 16.63 5.80
N TRP A 248 -19.11 15.86 5.93
CA TRP A 248 -18.83 14.97 7.07
C TRP A 248 -17.70 15.45 8.00
N ASN A 249 -17.38 16.75 8.00
CA ASN A 249 -16.52 17.39 9.01
C ASN A 249 -17.31 18.30 9.93
#